data_AF-A0A381TSG2-F1
#
_entry.id   AF-A0A381TSG2-F1
#
_cell.length_a   1.000
_cell.length_b   1.000
_cell.length_c   1.000
_cell.angle_alpha   90.00
_cell.angle_beta   90.00
_cell.angle_gamma   90.00
#
_symmetry.space_group_name_H-M   'P 1'
#
loop_
_entity.id
_entity.type
_entity.pdbx_description
1 polymer ?
#
loop_
_entity_poly.entity_id
_entity_poly.type
_entity_poly.pdbx_seq_one_letter_code
_entity_poly.pdbx_strand_id
1 'polypeptide(L)'
;MTQTIISSASKEVVIGFGQPFVMIGERINPTGRKLLAEEMKADDFSRVEADAISQVEAGAHMLDVNAGIPLADEPALLAKAIKTVQK
;
A
#
# COMPACT_ATOMS: atom_id res chain seq x y z
N MET A 1 6.38 4.87 -27.84
CA MET A 1 5.23 5.04 -26.92
C MET A 1 5.77 5.08 -25.49
N THR A 2 5.17 5.89 -24.63
CA THR A 2 5.65 6.11 -23.24
C THR A 2 5.48 4.87 -22.38
N GLN A 3 6.44 4.61 -21.51
CA GLN A 3 6.39 3.58 -20.46
C GLN A 3 6.57 4.25 -19.09
N THR A 4 5.86 3.75 -18.09
CA THR A 4 6.07 4.09 -16.67
C THR A 4 6.66 2.87 -15.98
N ILE A 5 7.80 3.01 -15.32
CA ILE A 5 8.50 1.92 -14.65
C ILE A 5 8.49 2.22 -13.16
N ILE A 6 8.02 1.26 -12.37
CA ILE A 6 7.95 1.35 -10.90
C ILE A 6 8.67 0.14 -10.34
N SER A 7 9.57 0.36 -9.37
CA SER A 7 10.42 -0.71 -8.84
C SER A 7 10.44 -0.69 -7.31
N SER A 8 10.53 -1.88 -6.72
CA SER A 8 10.88 -2.12 -5.32
C SER A 8 12.30 -2.70 -5.22
N ALA A 9 12.72 -3.10 -4.02
CA ALA A 9 13.99 -3.79 -3.82
C ALA A 9 14.09 -5.14 -4.57
N SER A 10 12.96 -5.77 -4.89
CA SER A 10 12.91 -7.15 -5.42
C SER A 10 12.10 -7.32 -6.71
N LYS A 11 11.38 -6.29 -7.17
CA LYS A 11 10.46 -6.41 -8.32
C LYS A 11 10.39 -5.11 -9.11
N GLU A 12 10.25 -5.24 -10.43
CA GLU A 12 9.93 -4.14 -11.35
C GLU A 12 8.58 -4.39 -12.02
N VAL A 13 7.80 -3.32 -12.19
CA VAL A 13 6.51 -3.32 -12.90
C VAL A 13 6.55 -2.24 -13.97
N VAL A 14 6.27 -2.64 -15.21
CA VAL A 14 6.25 -1.74 -16.38
C VAL A 14 4.80 -1.55 -16.82
N ILE A 15 4.33 -0.30 -16.80
CA ILE A 15 3.02 0.11 -17.29
C ILE A 15 3.20 0.80 -18.65
N GLY A 16 2.52 0.29 -19.68
CA GLY A 16 2.53 0.89 -21.01
C GLY A 16 1.87 0.01 -22.07
N PHE A 17 1.89 0.47 -23.32
CA PHE A 17 1.33 -0.28 -24.44
C PHE A 17 2.05 -1.63 -24.63
N GLY A 18 1.28 -2.69 -24.82
CA GLY A 18 1.79 -4.07 -24.99
C GLY A 18 2.27 -4.75 -23.71
N GLN A 19 2.12 -4.11 -22.54
CA GLN A 19 2.43 -4.71 -21.25
C GLN A 19 1.19 -5.38 -20.63
N PRO A 20 1.37 -6.35 -19.71
CA PRO A 20 0.26 -6.92 -18.94
C PRO A 20 -0.52 -5.87 -18.15
N PHE A 21 -1.80 -6.15 -17.87
CA PHE A 21 -2.59 -5.31 -16.98
C PHE A 21 -2.04 -5.37 -15.55
N VAL A 22 -1.87 -4.20 -14.94
CA VAL A 22 -1.30 -4.06 -13.59
C VAL A 22 -2.43 -3.85 -12.59
N MET A 23 -2.63 -4.83 -11.71
CA MET A 23 -3.58 -4.72 -10.59
C MET A 23 -2.93 -3.98 -9.41
N ILE A 24 -3.59 -2.91 -8.95
CA ILE A 24 -3.21 -2.14 -7.77
C ILE A 24 -4.11 -2.57 -6.61
N GLY A 25 -3.53 -3.12 -5.55
CA GLY A 25 -4.27 -3.45 -4.33
C GLY A 25 -4.60 -2.17 -3.54
N GLU A 26 -5.88 -1.95 -3.22
CA GLU A 26 -6.38 -0.72 -2.58
C GLU A 26 -6.63 -0.82 -1.06
N ARG A 27 -6.45 -2.00 -0.46
CA ARG A 27 -6.96 -2.25 0.90
C ARG A 27 -6.22 -1.47 1.98
N ILE A 28 -4.97 -1.04 1.77
CA ILE A 28 -4.20 -0.26 2.75
C ILE A 28 -4.67 1.19 2.71
N ASN A 29 -5.90 1.40 3.17
CA ASN A 29 -6.55 2.70 3.22
C ASN A 29 -7.48 2.76 4.44
N PRO A 30 -7.16 3.59 5.44
CA PRO A 30 -7.98 3.73 6.65
C PRO A 30 -9.30 4.47 6.40
N THR A 31 -9.47 5.14 5.25
CA THR A 31 -10.71 5.84 4.90
C THR A 31 -11.87 4.85 4.82
N GLY A 32 -12.85 5.00 5.73
CA GLY A 32 -13.99 4.08 5.83
C GLY A 32 -13.68 2.75 6.55
N ARG A 33 -12.43 2.49 6.95
CA ARG A 33 -12.02 1.30 7.71
C ARG A 33 -11.71 1.66 9.16
N LYS A 34 -12.75 1.84 9.97
CA LYS A 34 -12.65 2.29 11.39
C LYS A 34 -11.59 1.52 12.19
N LEU A 35 -11.59 0.19 12.11
CA LEU A 35 -10.63 -0.64 12.85
C LEU A 35 -9.18 -0.40 12.42
N LEU A 36 -8.91 -0.33 11.11
CA LEU A 36 -7.57 -0.02 10.60
C LEU A 36 -7.11 1.37 11.06
N ALA A 37 -8.02 2.36 11.02
CA ALA A 37 -7.72 3.71 11.47
C ALA A 37 -7.41 3.77 12.98
N GLU A 38 -8.15 3.02 13.80
CA GLU A 38 -7.91 2.93 15.25
C GLU A 38 -6.59 2.24 15.58
N GLU A 39 -6.26 1.14 14.91
CA GLU A 39 -4.99 0.41 15.06
C GLU A 39 -3.81 1.30 14.68
N MET A 40 -3.86 1.95 13.50
CA MET A 40 -2.79 2.87 13.06
C MET A 40 -2.60 4.05 14.03
N LYS A 41 -3.68 4.61 14.60
CA LYS A 41 -3.58 5.66 15.64
C LYS A 41 -2.94 5.14 16.93
N ALA A 42 -3.11 3.87 17.24
CA ALA A 42 -2.50 3.20 18.39
C ALA A 42 -1.07 2.69 18.12
N ASP A 43 -0.48 3.09 16.97
CA ASP A 43 0.82 2.62 16.49
C ASP A 43 0.89 1.11 16.19
N ASP A 44 -0.26 0.48 15.94
CA ASP A 44 -0.37 -0.91 15.52
C ASP A 44 -0.51 -0.99 13.99
N PHE A 45 0.55 -1.49 13.34
CA PHE A 45 0.62 -1.68 11.88
C PHE A 45 0.48 -3.14 11.46
N SER A 46 0.13 -4.05 12.38
CA SER A 46 -0.02 -5.48 12.08
C SER A 46 -1.05 -5.75 10.98
N ARG A 47 -2.15 -4.99 10.95
CA ARG A 47 -3.16 -5.09 9.89
C ARG A 47 -2.65 -4.56 8.55
N VAL A 48 -1.83 -3.50 8.55
CA VAL A 48 -1.20 -2.99 7.32
C VAL A 48 -0.31 -4.08 6.69
N GLU A 49 0.49 -4.75 7.51
CA GLU A 49 1.33 -5.88 7.09
C GLU A 49 0.49 -7.04 6.54
N ALA A 50 -0.56 -7.46 7.27
CA ALA A 50 -1.45 -8.53 6.83
C ALA A 50 -2.22 -8.19 5.54
N ASP A 51 -2.72 -6.96 5.39
CA ASP A 51 -3.38 -6.51 4.17
C ASP A 51 -2.38 -6.39 3.00
N ALA A 52 -1.11 -6.05 3.24
CA ALA A 52 -0.07 -6.04 2.19
C ALA A 52 0.19 -7.45 1.66
N ILE A 53 0.45 -8.41 2.55
CA ILE A 53 0.72 -9.81 2.21
C ILE A 53 -0.47 -10.40 1.46
N SER A 54 -1.68 -10.31 2.03
CA SER A 54 -2.87 -10.92 1.43
C SER A 54 -3.23 -10.37 0.06
N GLN A 55 -2.97 -9.08 -0.20
CA GLN A 55 -3.20 -8.50 -1.52
C GLN A 55 -2.19 -9.00 -2.55
N VAL A 56 -0.91 -9.13 -2.19
CA VAL A 56 0.11 -9.70 -3.08
C VAL A 56 -0.22 -11.17 -3.39
N GLU A 57 -0.59 -11.96 -2.38
CA GLU A 57 -1.04 -13.34 -2.55
C GLU A 57 -2.30 -13.46 -3.42
N ALA A 58 -3.20 -12.48 -3.35
CA ALA A 58 -4.38 -12.39 -4.21
C ALA A 58 -4.08 -11.91 -5.64
N GLY A 59 -2.82 -11.60 -5.97
CA GLY A 59 -2.37 -11.24 -7.31
C GLY A 59 -2.14 -9.74 -7.55
N ALA A 60 -2.20 -8.89 -6.52
CA ALA A 60 -1.83 -7.49 -6.68
C ALA A 60 -0.36 -7.37 -7.14
N HIS A 61 -0.14 -6.57 -8.18
CA HIS A 61 1.18 -6.35 -8.75
C HIS A 61 1.91 -5.20 -8.05
N MET A 62 1.14 -4.25 -7.54
CA MET A 62 1.54 -3.11 -6.72
C MET A 62 0.46 -2.81 -5.69
N LEU A 63 0.80 -2.04 -4.67
CA LEU A 63 -0.11 -1.68 -3.58
C LEU A 63 -0.24 -0.16 -3.51
N ASP A 64 -1.46 0.32 -3.41
CA ASP A 64 -1.76 1.69 -2.98
C ASP A 64 -1.64 1.75 -1.45
N VAL A 65 -1.06 2.84 -0.95
CA VAL A 65 -0.84 3.05 0.49
C VAL A 65 -1.34 4.43 0.87
N ASN A 66 -2.39 4.46 1.69
CA ASN A 66 -2.99 5.67 2.22
C ASN A 66 -2.93 5.66 3.75
N ALA A 67 -2.69 6.83 4.34
CA ALA A 67 -2.67 7.05 5.79
C ALA A 67 -3.50 8.27 6.21
N GLY A 68 -4.50 8.62 5.40
CA GLY A 68 -5.42 9.73 5.64
C GLY A 68 -6.31 9.44 6.83
N ILE A 69 -5.96 10.00 7.98
CA ILE A 69 -6.64 9.78 9.25
C ILE A 69 -6.87 11.14 9.90
N PRO A 70 -8.13 11.58 10.05
CA PRO A 70 -8.44 12.87 10.66
C PRO A 70 -7.81 13.03 12.04
N LEU A 71 -7.18 14.20 12.25
CA LEU A 71 -6.53 14.63 13.49
C LEU A 71 -5.28 13.80 13.88
N ALA A 72 -4.73 12.98 12.98
CA ALA A 72 -3.48 12.27 13.17
C ALA A 72 -2.30 12.95 12.43
N ASP A 73 -1.08 12.56 12.79
CA ASP A 73 0.13 12.91 12.03
C ASP A 73 0.23 12.02 10.79
N GLU A 74 -0.45 12.41 9.71
CA GLU A 74 -0.51 11.63 8.47
C GLU A 74 0.88 11.38 7.85
N PRO A 75 1.81 12.36 7.76
CA PRO A 75 3.15 12.10 7.26
C PRO A 75 3.91 11.04 8.07
N ALA A 76 3.85 11.08 9.40
CA ALA A 76 4.51 10.08 10.25
C ALA A 76 3.89 8.69 10.08
N LEU A 77 2.56 8.60 10.04
CA LEU A 77 1.85 7.34 9.81
C LEU A 77 2.14 6.77 8.41
N LEU A 78 2.16 7.60 7.37
CA LEU A 78 2.47 7.18 6.01
C LEU A 78 3.91 6.65 5.93
N ALA A 79 4.86 7.32 6.56
CA ALA A 79 6.25 6.85 6.60
C ALA A 79 6.38 5.48 7.28
N LYS A 80 5.64 5.23 8.36
CA LYS A 80 5.58 3.91 9.02
C LYS A 80 4.88 2.86 8.17
N ALA A 81 3.76 3.21 7.52
CA ALA A 81 3.04 2.31 6.63
C ALA A 81 3.92 1.86 5.45
N ILE A 82 4.60 2.80 4.77
CA ILE A 82 5.50 2.49 3.65
C ILE A 82 6.63 1.55 4.11
N LYS A 83 7.28 1.84 5.25
CA LYS A 83 8.33 0.96 5.80
C LYS A 83 7.81 -0.42 6.16
N THR A 84 6.58 -0.52 6.66
CA THR A 84 5.94 -1.79 7.00
C THR A 84 5.66 -2.63 5.75
N VAL A 85 5.16 -2.00 4.68
CA VAL A 85 4.87 -2.66 3.39
C VAL A 85 6.15 -3.09 2.65
N GLN A 86 7.26 -2.39 2.86
CA GLN A 86 8.54 -2.66 2.18
C GLN A 86 9.48 -3.61 2.95
N LYS A 87 9.05 -4.18 4.08
CA LYS A 87 9.80 -5.24 4.77
C LYS A 87 9.86 -6.51 3.91
#